data_AF-A0A1M7FVK3-F1
#
_entry.id   AF-A0A1M7FVK3-F1
#
_cell.length_a   1.000
_cell.length_b   1.000
_cell.length_c   1.000
_cell.angle_alpha   90.00
_cell.angle_beta   90.00
_cell.angle_gamma   90.00
#
_symmetry.space_group_name_H-M   'P 1'
#
loop_
_entity.id
_entity.type
_entity.pdbx_description
1 polymer ?
#
loop_
_entity_poly.entity_id
_entity_poly.type
_entity_poly.pdbx_seq_one_letter_code
_entity_poly.pdbx_strand_id
1 'polypeptide(L)'
;MSEHVTKDDLRQFSQIIINEIRYDRNKKEEEFIPDWLKSRVVKKSLNISSASLQSLRVTGKVRCRKILGSYYYSKTDLNNLFKD
;
A
#
# COMPACT_ATOMS: atom_id res chain seq x y z
N MET A 1 0.26 42.69 29.70
CA MET A 1 -0.79 42.79 28.66
C MET A 1 -1.11 41.38 28.24
N SER A 2 -2.37 40.95 28.33
CA SER A 2 -2.75 39.62 27.89
C SER A 2 -2.87 39.63 26.37
N GLU A 3 -2.11 38.77 25.71
CA GLU A 3 -2.24 38.54 24.28
C GLU A 3 -3.55 37.80 24.03
N HIS A 4 -4.43 38.40 23.24
CA HIS A 4 -5.75 37.86 22.96
C HIS A 4 -5.70 36.97 21.72
N VAL A 5 -6.19 35.74 21.85
CA VAL A 5 -6.32 34.81 20.73
C VAL A 5 -7.26 35.40 19.68
N THR A 6 -6.79 35.50 18.46
CA THR A 6 -7.58 35.98 17.32
C THR A 6 -8.30 34.82 16.62
N LYS A 7 -9.27 35.16 15.77
CA LYS A 7 -9.93 34.17 14.91
C LYS A 7 -8.97 33.53 13.91
N ASP A 8 -7.89 34.22 13.54
CA ASP A 8 -6.91 33.70 12.60
C ASP A 8 -6.03 32.62 13.25
N ASP A 9 -5.65 32.83 14.51
CA ASP A 9 -4.90 31.84 15.30
C ASP A 9 -5.67 30.52 15.41
N LEU A 10 -6.98 30.59 15.63
CA LEU A 10 -7.85 29.41 15.67
C LEU A 10 -7.94 28.71 14.30
N ARG A 11 -7.95 29.47 13.20
CA ARG A 11 -7.94 28.90 11.84
C ARG A 11 -6.62 28.19 11.56
N GLN A 12 -5.49 28.81 11.85
CA GLN A 12 -4.17 28.22 11.68
C GLN A 12 -4.02 26.95 12.53
N PHE A 13 -4.45 27.01 13.79
CA PHE A 13 -4.45 25.85 14.69
C PHE A 13 -5.31 24.69 14.13
N SER A 14 -6.51 24.99 13.62
CA SER A 14 -7.38 23.97 13.01
C SER A 14 -6.73 23.31 11.79
N GLN A 15 -6.00 24.07 10.96
CA GLN A 15 -5.32 23.55 9.79
C GLN A 15 -4.14 22.64 10.18
N ILE A 16 -3.36 23.04 11.19
CA ILE A 16 -2.25 22.23 11.73
C ILE A 16 -2.79 20.88 12.23
N ILE A 17 -3.84 20.90 13.05
CA ILE A 17 -4.45 19.66 13.57
C ILE A 17 -4.95 18.76 12.44
N ILE A 18 -5.69 19.32 11.47
CA ILE A 18 -6.23 18.55 10.35
C ILE A 18 -5.10 17.91 9.53
N ASN A 19 -4.00 18.64 9.31
CA ASN A 19 -2.86 18.13 8.57
C ASN A 19 -2.14 17.01 9.32
N GLU A 20 -1.93 17.14 10.63
CA GLU A 20 -1.30 16.08 11.42
C GLU A 20 -2.16 14.81 11.50
N ILE A 21 -3.47 14.96 11.71
CA ILE A 21 -4.39 13.80 11.70
C ILE A 21 -4.37 13.10 10.33
N ARG A 22 -4.29 13.85 9.23
CA ARG A 22 -4.18 13.28 7.88
C ARG A 22 -2.83 12.60 7.66
N TYR A 23 -1.75 13.18 8.14
CA TYR A 23 -0.41 12.61 8.06
C TYR A 23 -0.33 11.25 8.77
N ASP A 24 -0.80 11.17 10.02
CA ASP A 24 -0.83 9.93 10.80
C ASP A 24 -1.74 8.86 10.18
N ARG A 25 -2.87 9.27 9.59
CA ARG A 25 -3.76 8.34 8.88
C ARG A 25 -3.08 7.69 7.68
N ASN A 26 -2.31 8.46 6.92
CA ASN A 26 -1.61 7.96 5.73
C ASN A 26 -0.40 7.08 6.09
N LYS A 27 0.28 7.36 7.21
CA LYS A 27 1.43 6.56 7.67
C LYS A 27 1.04 5.11 8.03
N LYS A 28 -0.18 4.89 8.54
CA LYS A 28 -0.71 3.54 8.80
C LYS A 28 -0.96 2.70 7.54
N GLU A 29 -1.09 3.31 6.36
CA GLU A 29 -1.25 2.57 5.10
C GLU A 29 0.10 2.11 4.53
N GLU A 30 1.21 2.73 4.92
CA GLU A 30 2.55 2.41 4.41
C GLU A 30 3.26 1.30 5.21
N GLU A 31 2.96 1.12 6.49
CA GLU A 31 3.82 0.33 7.39
C GLU A 31 3.57 -1.19 7.44
N PHE A 32 2.61 -1.77 6.71
CA PHE A 32 2.48 -3.23 6.69
C PHE A 32 1.90 -3.80 5.41
N ILE A 33 2.44 -3.38 4.26
CA ILE A 33 2.17 -4.11 3.04
C ILE A 33 3.25 -5.18 2.92
N PRO A 34 2.98 -6.46 3.27
CA PRO A 34 3.99 -7.50 3.21
C PRO A 34 4.57 -7.52 1.81
N ASP A 35 5.90 -7.51 1.71
CA ASP A 35 6.66 -7.58 0.45
C ASP A 35 6.24 -8.78 -0.43
N TRP A 36 5.54 -9.74 0.18
CA TRP A 36 5.09 -10.99 -0.39
C TRP A 36 3.56 -11.15 -0.24
N LEU A 37 2.85 -11.11 -1.36
CA LEU A 37 1.39 -11.24 -1.41
C LEU A 37 0.97 -12.68 -1.72
N LYS A 38 -0.02 -13.22 -0.98
CA LYS A 38 -0.60 -14.54 -1.26
C LYS A 38 -1.35 -14.55 -2.60
N SER A 39 -1.40 -15.70 -3.26
CA SER A 39 -2.13 -15.90 -4.53
C SER A 39 -3.55 -15.32 -4.54
N ARG A 40 -4.31 -15.43 -3.44
CA ARG A 40 -5.68 -14.89 -3.34
C ARG A 40 -5.72 -13.37 -3.50
N VAL A 41 -4.76 -12.67 -2.88
CA VAL A 41 -4.67 -11.21 -2.92
C VAL A 41 -4.25 -10.76 -4.32
N VAL A 42 -3.24 -11.40 -4.90
CA VAL A 42 -2.73 -11.06 -6.26
C VAL A 42 -3.82 -11.24 -7.31
N LYS A 43 -4.54 -12.36 -7.29
CA LYS A 43 -5.66 -12.60 -8.22
C LYS A 43 -6.73 -11.52 -8.14
N LYS A 44 -7.07 -11.09 -6.92
CA LYS A 44 -8.06 -10.02 -6.70
C LYS A 44 -7.52 -8.66 -7.14
N SER A 45 -6.26 -8.35 -6.84
CA SER A 45 -5.63 -7.08 -7.16
C SER A 45 -5.45 -6.86 -8.66
N LEU A 46 -5.06 -7.90 -9.39
CA LEU A 46 -4.84 -7.83 -10.84
C LEU A 46 -6.09 -8.22 -11.65
N ASN A 47 -7.17 -8.65 -10.98
CA ASN A 47 -8.37 -9.19 -11.60
C ASN A 47 -8.07 -10.33 -12.62
N ILE A 48 -7.24 -11.30 -12.21
CA ILE A 48 -6.79 -12.41 -13.08
C ILE A 48 -7.19 -13.80 -12.56
N SER A 49 -7.27 -14.75 -13.50
CA SER A 49 -7.54 -16.15 -13.19
C SER A 49 -6.35 -16.86 -12.51
N SER A 50 -6.61 -18.03 -11.91
CA SER A 50 -5.53 -18.90 -11.37
C SER A 50 -4.56 -19.37 -12.46
N ALA A 51 -5.05 -19.61 -13.69
CA ALA A 51 -4.22 -20.00 -14.82
C ALA A 51 -3.30 -18.86 -15.27
N SER A 52 -3.81 -17.62 -15.30
CA SER A 52 -3.01 -16.43 -15.61
C SER A 52 -1.92 -16.20 -14.57
N LEU A 53 -2.25 -16.32 -13.28
CA LEU A 53 -1.26 -16.19 -12.21
C LEU A 53 -0.22 -17.33 -12.23
N GLN A 54 -0.61 -18.53 -12.65
CA GLN A 54 0.33 -19.62 -12.91
C GLN A 54 1.26 -19.31 -14.08
N SER A 55 0.74 -18.73 -15.17
CA SER A 55 1.57 -18.27 -16.29
C SER A 55 2.61 -17.24 -15.85
N LEU A 56 2.23 -16.22 -15.07
CA LEU A 56 3.17 -15.26 -14.48
C LEU A 56 4.27 -15.94 -13.66
N ARG A 57 3.92 -17.02 -12.94
CA ARG A 57 4.88 -17.82 -12.16
C ARG A 57 5.84 -18.60 -13.05
N VAL A 58 5.31 -19.31 -14.04
CA VAL A 58 6.07 -20.19 -14.94
C VAL A 58 6.99 -19.37 -15.85
N THR A 59 6.51 -18.22 -16.32
CA THR A 59 7.29 -17.29 -17.16
C THR A 59 8.35 -16.52 -16.37
N GLY A 60 8.32 -16.57 -15.03
CA GLY A 60 9.29 -15.87 -14.19
C GLY A 60 9.17 -14.34 -14.20
N LYS A 61 8.08 -13.79 -14.79
CA LYS A 61 7.84 -12.33 -14.84
C LYS A 61 7.70 -11.68 -13.46
N VAL A 62 7.34 -12.47 -12.46
CA VAL A 62 7.21 -12.03 -11.06
C VAL A 62 7.88 -13.06 -10.17
N ARG A 63 8.77 -12.61 -9.27
CA ARG A 63 9.38 -13.51 -8.28
C ARG A 63 8.30 -14.11 -7.39
N CYS A 64 8.35 -15.42 -7.24
CA CYS A 64 7.43 -16.18 -6.39
C CYS A 64 8.20 -17.07 -5.42
N ARG A 65 7.60 -17.35 -4.25
CA ARG A 65 8.11 -18.32 -3.27
C ARG A 65 7.00 -19.24 -2.81
N LYS A 66 7.31 -20.52 -2.64
CA LYS A 66 6.40 -21.50 -2.06
C LYS A 66 6.76 -21.70 -0.59
N ILE A 67 5.83 -21.40 0.31
CA ILE A 67 5.99 -21.54 1.76
C ILE A 67 4.78 -22.30 2.28
N LEU A 68 5.01 -23.46 2.93
CA LEU A 68 3.96 -24.32 3.50
C LEU A 68 2.82 -24.61 2.50
N GLY A 69 3.18 -24.96 1.26
CA GLY A 69 2.20 -25.28 0.21
C GLY A 69 1.53 -24.07 -0.46
N SER A 70 1.70 -22.85 0.06
CA SER A 70 1.12 -21.63 -0.50
C SER A 70 2.16 -20.83 -1.30
N TYR A 71 1.73 -20.26 -2.43
CA TYR A 71 2.56 -19.33 -3.21
C TYR A 71 2.37 -17.89 -2.76
N TYR A 72 3.50 -17.20 -2.71
CA TYR A 72 3.62 -15.78 -2.42
C TYR A 72 4.37 -15.09 -3.56
N TYR A 73 4.00 -13.86 -3.88
CA TYR A 73 4.53 -13.09 -5.01
C TYR A 73 5.06 -11.75 -4.54
N SER A 74 6.19 -11.33 -5.10
CA SER A 74 6.80 -10.04 -4.78
C SER A 74 5.89 -8.90 -5.18
N LYS A 75 5.52 -8.05 -4.22
CA LYS A 75 4.71 -6.85 -4.47
C LYS A 75 5.43 -5.86 -5.37
N THR A 76 6.73 -5.68 -5.18
CA THR A 76 7.53 -4.74 -5.98
C THR A 76 7.54 -5.14 -7.44
N ASP A 77 7.75 -6.43 -7.74
CA ASP A 77 7.67 -6.94 -9.11
C ASP A 77 6.25 -6.79 -9.70
N LEU A 78 5.21 -7.09 -8.90
CA LEU A 78 3.82 -6.91 -9.34
C LEU A 78 3.50 -5.46 -9.71
N ASN A 79 4.02 -4.50 -8.95
CA ASN A 79 3.87 -3.08 -9.25
C ASN A 79 4.70 -2.66 -10.47
N ASN A 80 5.86 -3.28 -10.67
CA ASN A 80 6.73 -3.00 -11.82
C ASN A 80 6.21 -3.62 -13.13
N LEU A 81 5.25 -4.55 -13.09
CA LEU A 81 4.61 -5.09 -14.31
C LEU A 81 3.97 -4.00 -15.19
N PHE A 82 3.61 -2.86 -14.60
CA PHE A 82 2.95 -1.75 -15.28
C PHE A 82 3.84 -0.51 -15.43
N LYS A 83 5.12 -0.61 -15.03
CA LYS A 83 6.10 0.45 -15.23
C LYS A 83 6.92 0.11 -16.46
N ASP A 84 7.02 1.07 -17.39
CA ASP A 84 7.88 0.99 -18.57
C ASP A 84 9.37 0.93 -18.18
#